data_AF-A0A833G596-F1
#
_entry.id   AF-A0A833G596-F1
#
_cell.length_a   1.000
_cell.length_b   1.000
_cell.length_c   1.000
_cell.angle_alpha   90.00
_cell.angle_beta   90.00
_cell.angle_gamma   90.00
#
_symmetry.space_group_name_H-M   'P 1'
#
loop_
_entity.id
_entity.type
_entity.pdbx_description
1 polymer ?
#
loop_
_entity_poly.entity_id
_entity_poly.type
_entity_poly.pdbx_seq_one_letter_code
_entity_poly.pdbx_strand_id
1 'polypeptide(L)'
;MNVLGIDIGTSAVKAVLVDEAETVLAEAAAPVPTRQPKPGWSEQDPDDWWRATEAAVAAVRRAAPEAFAGTAAIGLSGQMHGAL
;
A
#
# COMPACT_ATOMS: atom_id res chain seq x y z
N MET A 1 19.39 -3.38 6.57
CA MET A 1 18.74 -2.32 5.79
C MET A 1 17.30 -2.73 5.58
N ASN A 2 16.34 -1.90 5.96
CA ASN A 2 14.93 -2.26 5.83
C ASN A 2 14.34 -1.56 4.59
N VAL A 3 13.48 -2.27 3.86
CA VAL A 3 12.83 -1.75 2.65
C VAL A 3 11.32 -1.80 2.83
N LEU A 4 10.64 -0.71 2.52
CA LEU A 4 9.19 -0.63 2.53
C LEU A 4 8.66 -0.83 1.10
N GLY A 5 7.96 -1.92 0.84
CA GLY A 5 7.19 -2.13 -0.37
C GLY A 5 5.78 -1.57 -0.23
N ILE A 6 5.30 -0.84 -1.24
CA ILE A 6 3.92 -0.35 -1.36
C ILE A 6 3.35 -0.84 -2.69
N ASP A 7 2.21 -1.53 -2.65
CA ASP A 7 1.49 -2.02 -3.82
C ASP A 7 0.08 -1.44 -3.87
N ILE A 8 -0.17 -0.54 -4.83
CA ILE A 8 -1.47 0.10 -5.04
C ILE A 8 -2.32 -0.80 -5.94
N GLY A 9 -2.99 -1.77 -5.32
CA GLY A 9 -3.89 -2.71 -5.98
C GLY A 9 -5.29 -2.15 -6.20
N THR A 10 -6.07 -2.85 -7.02
CA THR A 10 -7.44 -2.42 -7.39
C THR A 10 -8.43 -2.51 -6.23
N SER A 11 -8.24 -3.38 -5.24
CA SER A 11 -9.16 -3.49 -4.09
C SER A 11 -8.57 -3.00 -2.77
N ALA A 12 -7.25 -2.82 -2.70
CA ALA A 12 -6.54 -2.41 -1.51
C ALA A 12 -5.13 -1.92 -1.85
N VAL A 13 -4.61 -1.01 -1.03
CA VAL A 13 -3.18 -0.73 -0.95
C VAL A 13 -2.56 -1.66 0.09
N LYS A 14 -1.47 -2.33 -0.27
CA LYS A 14 -0.69 -3.18 0.64
C LYS A 14 0.64 -2.50 0.93
N ALA A 15 1.11 -2.59 2.16
CA ALA A 15 2.43 -2.15 2.58
C ALA A 15 3.14 -3.30 3.31
N VAL A 16 4.41 -3.54 2.99
CA VAL A 16 5.24 -4.59 3.60
C VAL A 16 6.62 -4.04 3.91
N LEU A 17 7.10 -4.29 5.13
CA LEU A 17 8.45 -3.93 5.57
C LEU A 17 9.28 -5.21 5.65
N VAL A 18 10.39 -5.24 4.92
CA VAL A 18 11.31 -6.40 4.88
C VAL A 18 12.73 -6.00 5.28
N ASP A 19 13.49 -6.94 5.82
CA ASP A 19 14.94 -6.80 6.03
C ASP A 19 15.78 -7.31 4.84
N GLU A 20 17.11 -7.27 4.98
CA GLU A 20 18.06 -7.72 3.95
C GLU A 20 17.99 -9.23 3.66
N ALA A 21 17.43 -10.01 4.58
CA ALA A 21 17.21 -11.44 4.41
C ALA A 21 15.81 -11.74 3.84
N GLU A 22 15.10 -10.71 3.33
CA GLU A 22 13.73 -10.79 2.83
C GLU A 22 12.71 -11.26 3.89
N THR A 23 13.05 -11.12 5.18
CA THR A 23 12.12 -11.45 6.28
C THR A 23 11.09 -10.34 6.42
N VAL A 24 9.80 -10.72 6.43
CA VAL A 24 8.70 -9.78 6.68
C VAL A 24 8.68 -9.37 8.15
N LEU A 25 8.99 -8.09 8.40
CA LEU A 25 9.00 -7.51 9.75
C LEU A 25 7.62 -6.98 10.14
N ALA A 26 6.85 -6.48 9.18
CA ALA A 26 5.46 -6.06 9.34
C ALA A 26 4.78 -5.93 7.97
N GLU A 27 3.46 -6.16 7.93
CA GLU A 27 2.64 -5.92 6.76
C GLU A 27 1.26 -5.39 7.15
N ALA A 28 0.64 -4.65 6.24
CA ALA A 28 -0.73 -4.17 6.39
C ALA A 28 -1.40 -3.97 5.03
N ALA A 29 -2.72 -3.96 5.03
CA ALA A 29 -3.52 -3.61 3.87
C ALA A 29 -4.65 -2.63 4.26
N ALA A 30 -4.98 -1.71 3.37
CA ALA A 30 -6.09 -0.80 3.51
C ALA A 30 -6.97 -0.86 2.25
N PRO A 31 -8.30 -1.06 2.39
CA PRO A 31 -9.18 -1.22 1.25
C PRO A 31 -9.31 0.07 0.42
N VAL A 32 -9.46 -0.10 -0.88
CA VAL A 32 -9.80 0.96 -1.84
C VAL A 32 -11.18 0.65 -2.42
N PRO A 33 -12.20 1.50 -2.18
CA PRO A 33 -13.53 1.27 -2.72
C PRO A 33 -13.53 1.44 -4.24
N THR A 34 -14.30 0.57 -4.91
CA THR A 34 -14.56 0.68 -6.36
C THR A 34 -16.04 0.92 -6.58
N ARG A 35 -16.35 1.92 -7.39
CA ARG A 35 -17.72 2.32 -7.72
C ARG A 35 -18.10 1.75 -9.08
N GLN A 36 -19.34 1.30 -9.21
CA GLN A 36 -19.92 0.80 -10.45
C GLN A 36 -21.19 1.59 -10.76
N PRO A 37 -21.08 2.85 -11.23
CA PRO A 37 -22.24 3.71 -11.45
C PRO A 37 -23.15 3.20 -12.58
N LYS A 38 -22.60 2.39 -13.51
CA LYS A 38 -23.32 1.74 -14.61
C LYS A 38 -22.78 0.33 -14.83
N PRO A 39 -23.56 -0.59 -15.41
CA PRO A 39 -23.07 -1.90 -15.82
C PRO A 39 -21.83 -1.79 -16.72
N GLY A 40 -20.77 -2.53 -16.38
CA GLY A 40 -19.50 -2.53 -17.12
C GLY A 40 -18.55 -1.37 -16.79
N TRP A 41 -18.93 -0.46 -15.89
CA TRP A 41 -18.07 0.64 -15.44
C TRP A 41 -17.40 0.28 -14.12
N SER A 42 -16.15 0.69 -13.96
CA SER A 42 -15.37 0.54 -12.73
C SER A 42 -14.59 1.83 -12.51
N GLU A 43 -14.95 2.58 -11.49
CA GLU A 43 -14.36 3.87 -11.15
C GLU A 43 -13.79 3.85 -9.74
N GLN A 44 -12.69 4.56 -9.54
CA GLN A 44 -12.09 4.78 -8.23
C GLN A 44 -11.81 6.28 -8.07
N ASP A 45 -11.91 6.74 -6.83
CA ASP A 45 -11.46 8.08 -6.48
C ASP A 45 -9.95 8.03 -6.21
N PRO A 46 -9.10 8.82 -6.90
CA PRO A 46 -7.67 8.86 -6.65
C PRO A 46 -7.33 9.23 -5.19
N ASP A 47 -8.17 10.02 -4.51
CA ASP A 47 -7.98 10.35 -3.10
C ASP A 47 -8.07 9.11 -2.21
N ASP A 48 -8.87 8.11 -2.59
CA ASP A 48 -8.99 6.86 -1.84
C ASP A 48 -7.70 6.04 -1.91
N TRP A 49 -6.94 6.14 -3.01
CA TRP A 49 -5.61 5.51 -3.11
C TRP A 49 -4.63 6.11 -2.12
N TRP A 50 -4.62 7.45 -2.02
CA TRP A 50 -3.74 8.15 -1.10
C TRP A 50 -4.09 7.83 0.36
N ARG A 51 -5.37 7.92 0.72
CA ARG A 51 -5.86 7.59 2.07
C ARG A 51 -5.53 6.15 2.45
N ALA A 52 -5.72 5.20 1.54
CA ALA A 52 -5.39 3.80 1.77
C ALA A 52 -3.87 3.60 1.93
N THR A 53 -3.04 4.32 1.16
CA THR A 53 -1.58 4.30 1.28
C THR A 53 -1.15 4.80 2.66
N GLU A 54 -1.63 5.96 3.09
CA GLU A 54 -1.35 6.50 4.42
C GLU A 54 -1.78 5.53 5.53
N ALA A 55 -2.96 4.94 5.41
CA ALA A 55 -3.48 3.98 6.38
C ALA A 55 -2.63 2.71 6.48
N ALA A 56 -2.24 2.11 5.34
CA ALA A 56 -1.42 0.91 5.30
C ALA A 56 -0.01 1.18 5.87
N VAL A 57 0.64 2.28 5.45
CA VAL A 57 1.96 2.67 5.95
C VAL A 57 1.93 2.99 7.45
N ALA A 58 0.90 3.70 7.93
CA ALA A 58 0.74 3.98 9.34
C ALA A 58 0.54 2.71 10.18
N ALA A 59 -0.16 1.70 9.64
CA ALA A 59 -0.33 0.41 10.29
C ALA A 59 1.00 -0.37 10.40
N VAL A 60 1.79 -0.43 9.32
CA VAL A 60 3.15 -1.01 9.35
C VAL A 60 4.03 -0.31 10.36
N ARG A 61 4.04 1.04 10.38
CA ARG A 61 4.80 1.83 11.35
C ARG A 61 4.40 1.52 12.80
N ARG A 62 3.10 1.35 13.09
CA ARG A 62 2.64 1.00 14.44
C ARG A 62 3.05 -0.41 14.84
N ALA A 63 3.08 -1.35 13.89
CA ALA A 63 3.43 -2.74 14.15
C ALA A 63 4.95 -2.94 14.39
N ALA A 64 5.80 -2.18 13.70
CA ALA A 64 7.26 -2.30 13.82
C ALA A 64 7.96 -0.92 13.81
N PRO A 65 7.82 -0.10 14.87
CA PRO A 65 8.27 1.29 14.87
C PRO A 65 9.78 1.46 14.70
N GLU A 66 10.58 0.65 15.37
CA GLU A 66 12.05 0.71 15.27
C GLU A 66 12.55 0.27 13.88
N ALA A 67 12.01 -0.84 13.37
CA ALA A 67 12.34 -1.32 12.03
C ALA A 67 11.89 -0.31 10.96
N PHE A 68 10.71 0.30 11.11
CA PHE A 68 10.19 1.31 10.21
C PHE A 68 11.07 2.57 10.21
N ALA A 69 11.55 3.01 11.37
CA ALA A 69 12.49 4.13 11.48
C ALA A 69 13.81 3.86 10.73
N GLY A 70 14.21 2.59 10.62
CA GLY A 70 15.37 2.13 9.85
C GLY A 70 15.10 1.88 8.35
N THR A 71 13.95 2.31 7.81
CA THR A 71 13.65 2.17 6.38
C THR A 71 14.64 2.98 5.54
N ALA A 72 15.37 2.31 4.66
CA ALA A 72 16.37 2.95 3.80
C ALA A 72 15.87 3.19 2.37
N ALA A 73 14.85 2.45 1.94
CA ALA A 73 14.29 2.57 0.60
C ALA A 73 12.79 2.25 0.58
N ILE A 74 12.12 2.78 -0.45
CA ILE A 74 10.72 2.49 -0.75
C ILE A 74 10.64 1.91 -2.16
N GLY A 75 10.03 0.72 -2.28
CA GLY A 75 9.62 0.14 -3.54
C GLY A 75 8.14 0.42 -3.81
N LEU A 76 7.79 0.85 -5.02
CA LEU A 76 6.41 1.14 -5.40
C LEU A 76 5.98 0.28 -6.58
N SER A 77 4.81 -0.33 -6.45
CA SER A 77 4.06 -1.05 -7.48
C SER A 77 2.61 -0.53 -7.49
N GLY A 78 1.92 -0.74 -8.60
CA GLY A 78 0.49 -0.45 -8.67
C GLY A 78 -0.16 -0.95 -9.94
N GLN A 79 -1.49 -0.82 -9.98
CA GLN A 79 -2.29 -1.21 -11.14
C GLN A 79 -1.88 -0.44 -12.41
N MET A 80 -1.68 -1.17 -13.51
CA MET A 80 -1.18 -0.63 -14.78
C MET A 80 -2.25 0.08 -15.64
N HIS A 81 -3.54 -0.15 -15.38
CA HIS A 81 -4.66 0.32 -16.22
C HIS A 81 -5.63 1.28 -15.52
N GLY A 82 -5.23 1.87 -14.39
CA GLY A 82 -6.03 2.94 -13.77
C GLY A 82 -6.02 4.19 -14.65
N ALA A 83 -7.20 4.75 -14.94
CA ALA A 83 -7.29 6.08 -15.56
C ALA A 83 -7.19 7.14 -14.45
N LEU A 84 -6.29 8.10 -14.62
CA LEU A 84 -6.12 9.28 -13.75
C LEU A 84 -7.02 10.42 -14.19
#